data_AF-A0A2N1U1M1-F1
#
_entry.id   AF-A0A2N1U1M1-F1
#
_cell.length_a   1.000
_cell.length_b   1.000
_cell.length_c   1.000
_cell.angle_alpha   90.00
_cell.angle_beta   90.00
_cell.angle_gamma   90.00
#
_symmetry.space_group_name_H-M   'P 1'
#
loop_
_entity.id
_entity.type
_entity.pdbx_description
1 polymer ?
#
loop_
_entity_poly.entity_id
_entity_poly.type
_entity_poly.pdbx_seq_one_letter_code
_entity_poly.pdbx_strand_id
1 'polypeptide(L)'
;MAPVSVMGAATVITTDESGKPIEIRELLGEAIGASPYKGRKGVEPLGAKGVYLLKEPKRIGKTRLQICNLLERGRLPAVKERGEHVGLVEDDFISPLISGRNIDRYGLNSTTYIIMPHENKKGVQNEITEDILRVNYTATYEWLSYFKKVLKETRKRNSKFYTDERPFYFLDNIGTYTFAPYKVAWKEQGKNMTACVVSTKYDGVLKGKQVIPDSKVLFCALDDKEEAHYLCAILNSKPITDLIEGYTINLQRGTDILENVKIPKYDSKNKLHASLSSLSERAHNLYLQGGNGIPVIQNKIDNTVLGLW
;
A
#
# COMPACT_ATOMS: atom_id res chain seq x y z
N MET A 1 27.43 16.45 -14.19
CA MET A 1 26.11 16.85 -13.62
C MET A 1 26.34 18.10 -12.82
N ALA A 2 25.71 19.21 -13.21
CA ALA A 2 25.79 20.46 -12.46
C ALA A 2 24.93 20.34 -11.18
N PRO A 3 25.35 20.91 -10.04
CA PRO A 3 24.53 20.94 -8.85
C PRO A 3 23.29 21.80 -9.10
N VAL A 4 22.12 21.25 -8.78
CA VAL A 4 20.84 21.96 -8.85
C VAL A 4 20.83 23.02 -7.75
N SER A 5 20.76 24.29 -8.14
CA SER A 5 20.61 25.43 -7.25
C SER A 5 19.17 25.49 -6.72
N VAL A 6 19.00 25.38 -5.40
CA VAL A 6 17.73 25.57 -4.71
C VAL A 6 17.53 27.08 -4.48
N MET A 7 16.60 27.69 -5.22
CA MET A 7 16.21 29.10 -5.01
C MET A 7 15.51 29.29 -3.65
N GLY A 8 16.06 30.21 -2.86
CA GLY A 8 15.43 31.07 -1.84
C GLY A 8 14.13 30.64 -1.15
N ALA A 9 14.20 29.71 -0.21
CA ALA A 9 13.22 29.59 0.88
C ALA A 9 13.75 30.29 2.15
N ALA A 10 12.90 31.08 2.81
CA ALA A 10 13.20 31.73 4.09
C ALA A 10 13.84 30.76 5.10
N THR A 11 14.92 31.17 5.75
CA THR A 11 15.61 30.37 6.75
C THR A 11 14.73 30.19 7.98
N VAL A 12 14.13 29.01 8.12
CA VAL A 12 13.45 28.62 9.36
C VAL A 12 14.49 27.98 10.27
N ILE A 13 14.59 28.51 11.49
CA ILE A 13 15.59 28.16 12.50
C ILE A 13 14.89 27.39 13.63
N THR A 14 15.46 26.27 14.04
CA THR A 14 15.09 25.52 15.27
C THR A 14 16.29 25.46 16.23
N THR A 15 16.13 24.88 17.42
CA THR A 15 17.22 24.67 18.39
C THR A 15 17.53 23.20 18.58
N ASP A 16 18.82 22.84 18.69
CA ASP A 16 19.26 21.49 19.05
C ASP A 16 19.10 21.18 20.56
N GLU A 17 19.50 19.98 21.00
CA GLU A 17 19.45 19.55 22.40
C GLU A 17 20.26 20.43 23.37
N SER A 18 21.23 21.20 22.84
CA SER A 18 22.04 22.18 23.59
C SER A 18 21.47 23.60 23.56
N GLY A 19 20.36 23.83 22.84
CA GLY A 19 19.73 25.12 22.65
C GLY A 19 20.33 25.97 21.52
N LYS A 20 21.24 25.43 20.70
CA LYS A 20 21.88 26.16 19.62
C LYS A 20 20.96 26.24 18.38
N PRO A 21 20.84 27.41 17.74
CA PRO A 21 20.16 27.55 16.45
C PRO A 21 20.73 26.63 15.36
N ILE A 22 19.88 25.86 14.70
CA ILE A 22 20.18 25.06 13.50
C ILE A 22 19.19 25.40 12.40
N GLU A 23 19.67 25.54 11.16
CA GLU A 23 18.79 25.72 10.00
C GLU A 23 18.10 24.41 9.64
N ILE A 24 16.80 24.45 9.33
CA ILE A 24 16.07 23.26 8.86
C ILE A 24 16.76 22.60 7.64
N ARG A 25 17.46 23.37 6.81
CA ARG A 25 18.20 22.83 5.66
C ARG A 25 19.37 21.92 6.05
N GLU A 26 20.05 22.23 7.15
CA GLU A 26 21.16 21.40 7.65
C GLU A 26 20.61 20.07 8.18
N LEU A 27 19.54 20.11 8.98
CA LEU A 27 18.84 18.90 9.47
C LEU A 27 18.31 18.02 8.32
N LEU A 28 17.74 18.66 7.28
CA LEU A 28 17.27 17.94 6.10
C LEU A 28 18.42 17.31 5.29
N GLY A 29 19.63 17.86 5.36
CA GLY A 29 20.83 17.24 4.81
C GLY A 29 21.17 15.93 5.52
N GLU A 30 21.06 15.89 6.85
CA GLU A 30 21.28 14.68 7.65
C GLU A 30 20.20 13.61 7.46
N ALA A 31 19.01 14.02 7.04
CA ALA A 31 17.89 13.15 6.69
C ALA A 31 18.05 12.46 5.32
N ILE A 32 19.09 12.76 4.53
CA ILE A 32 19.36 12.09 3.25
C ILE A 32 20.14 10.80 3.50
N GLY A 33 19.64 9.70 2.95
CA GLY A 33 20.32 8.41 2.97
C GLY A 33 19.39 7.22 3.06
N ALA A 34 19.96 6.02 3.13
CA ALA A 34 19.17 4.80 3.19
C ALA A 34 18.55 4.57 4.58
N SER A 35 17.32 4.08 4.59
CA SER A 35 16.68 3.54 5.80
C SER A 35 16.76 2.00 5.82
N PRO A 36 16.53 1.35 6.98
CA PRO A 36 16.42 -0.11 7.06
C PRO A 36 15.07 -0.63 6.52
N TYR A 37 14.16 0.26 6.12
CA TYR A 37 12.84 -0.07 5.63
C TYR A 37 12.88 -0.41 4.14
N LYS A 38 11.99 -1.31 3.70
CA LYS A 38 11.94 -1.77 2.32
C LYS A 38 10.59 -1.50 1.67
N GLY A 39 10.59 -0.65 0.66
CA GLY A 39 9.42 -0.39 -0.18
C GLY A 39 9.09 -1.58 -1.08
N ARG A 40 7.79 -1.81 -1.28
CA ARG A 40 7.21 -2.86 -2.13
C ARG A 40 6.12 -2.27 -3.01
N LYS A 41 5.91 -2.87 -4.17
CA LYS A 41 4.74 -2.62 -5.02
C LYS A 41 3.59 -3.52 -4.61
N GLY A 42 2.37 -3.00 -4.66
CA GLY A 42 1.16 -3.80 -4.50
C GLY A 42 0.90 -4.75 -5.66
N VAL A 43 -0.15 -5.55 -5.50
CA VAL A 43 -0.50 -6.67 -6.40
C VAL A 43 -0.78 -6.18 -7.81
N GLU A 44 -0.17 -6.81 -8.80
CA GLU A 44 -0.30 -6.46 -10.22
C GLU A 44 -1.16 -7.49 -10.99
N PRO A 45 -2.37 -7.07 -11.42
CA PRO A 45 -3.29 -7.92 -12.20
C PRO A 45 -2.92 -8.14 -13.66
N LEU A 46 -1.73 -7.67 -14.10
CA LEU A 46 -1.18 -7.85 -15.43
C LEU A 46 -2.14 -7.37 -16.52
N GLY A 47 -2.80 -6.22 -16.29
CA GLY A 47 -3.75 -5.61 -17.22
C GLY A 47 -5.18 -6.16 -17.17
N ALA A 48 -5.47 -7.19 -16.37
CA ALA A 48 -6.79 -7.80 -16.26
C ALA A 48 -7.60 -7.31 -15.03
N LYS A 49 -7.48 -6.03 -14.63
CA LYS A 49 -8.20 -5.46 -13.48
C LYS A 49 -9.71 -5.72 -13.51
N GLY A 50 -10.35 -5.69 -14.69
CA GLY A 50 -11.79 -5.94 -14.84
C GLY A 50 -12.22 -7.39 -14.63
N VAL A 51 -11.27 -8.31 -14.50
CA VAL A 51 -11.51 -9.69 -14.02
C VAL A 51 -11.31 -9.68 -12.51
N TYR A 52 -10.10 -9.39 -12.04
CA TYR A 52 -9.71 -9.60 -10.64
C TYR A 52 -10.35 -8.67 -9.61
N LEU A 53 -10.66 -7.42 -9.96
CA LEU A 53 -11.30 -6.49 -9.02
C LEU A 53 -12.79 -6.76 -8.98
N LEU A 54 -13.36 -6.70 -7.78
CA LEU A 54 -14.74 -7.10 -7.53
C LEU A 54 -15.54 -5.95 -6.91
N LYS A 55 -16.83 -5.96 -7.19
CA LYS A 55 -17.84 -5.26 -6.37
C LYS A 55 -17.88 -5.90 -4.98
N GLU A 56 -18.62 -5.29 -4.06
CA GLU A 56 -18.76 -5.82 -2.71
C GLU A 56 -19.30 -7.26 -2.71
N PRO A 57 -18.53 -8.23 -2.15
CA PRO A 57 -18.97 -9.61 -2.10
C PRO A 57 -20.13 -9.79 -1.14
N LYS A 58 -20.95 -10.82 -1.37
CA LYS A 58 -22.05 -11.21 -0.48
C LYS A 58 -21.79 -12.60 0.10
N ARG A 59 -21.96 -12.76 1.42
CA ARG A 59 -21.80 -14.06 2.08
C ARG A 59 -22.88 -15.03 1.63
N ILE A 60 -22.47 -16.22 1.18
CA ILE A 60 -23.37 -17.33 0.86
C ILE A 60 -22.92 -18.55 1.66
N GLY A 61 -23.71 -18.94 2.66
CA GLY A 61 -23.33 -20.02 3.57
C GLY A 61 -22.07 -19.68 4.39
N LYS A 62 -21.31 -20.70 4.78
CA LYS A 62 -20.16 -20.55 5.70
C LYS A 62 -18.84 -20.21 5.00
N THR A 63 -18.60 -20.77 3.80
CA THR A 63 -17.28 -20.77 3.15
C THR A 63 -17.28 -20.14 1.77
N ARG A 64 -18.39 -19.56 1.32
CA ARG A 64 -18.53 -19.02 -0.04
C ARG A 64 -18.98 -17.58 -0.07
N LEU A 65 -18.60 -16.91 -1.14
CA LEU A 65 -19.01 -15.56 -1.48
C LEU A 65 -19.63 -15.55 -2.88
N GLN A 66 -20.73 -14.82 -3.04
CA GLN A 66 -21.16 -14.36 -4.35
C GLN A 66 -20.38 -13.10 -4.70
N ILE A 67 -19.76 -13.09 -5.88
CA ILE A 67 -18.94 -11.99 -6.37
C ILE A 67 -19.42 -11.51 -7.73
N CYS A 68 -19.12 -10.26 -8.05
CA CYS A 68 -19.31 -9.68 -9.37
C CYS A 68 -18.08 -8.85 -9.73
N ASN A 69 -17.61 -8.96 -10.97
CA ASN A 69 -16.44 -8.21 -11.42
C ASN A 69 -16.72 -6.69 -11.49
N LEU A 70 -15.69 -5.88 -11.21
CA LEU A 70 -15.77 -4.42 -11.19
C LEU A 70 -15.25 -3.82 -12.51
N LEU A 71 -16.12 -3.81 -13.52
CA LEU A 71 -15.76 -3.39 -14.88
C LEU A 71 -15.29 -1.93 -15.00
N GLU A 72 -15.80 -1.02 -14.16
CA GLU A 72 -15.41 0.40 -14.15
C GLU A 72 -13.89 0.56 -13.96
N ARG A 73 -13.26 -0.39 -13.26
CA ARG A 73 -11.84 -0.36 -12.92
C ARG A 73 -10.97 -1.13 -13.92
N GLY A 74 -11.60 -1.85 -14.84
CA GLY A 74 -10.95 -2.50 -15.97
C GLY A 74 -10.87 -1.59 -17.20
N ARG A 75 -9.86 -1.79 -18.04
CA ARG A 75 -9.74 -1.08 -19.33
C ARG A 75 -9.82 -2.00 -20.55
N LEU A 76 -9.78 -3.31 -20.36
CA LEU A 76 -9.70 -4.27 -21.45
C LEU A 76 -11.07 -4.45 -22.13
N PRO A 77 -11.20 -4.11 -23.43
CA PRO A 77 -12.49 -4.21 -24.14
C PRO A 77 -13.09 -5.61 -24.08
N ALA A 78 -12.29 -6.64 -24.30
CA ALA A 78 -12.72 -8.04 -24.27
C ALA A 78 -13.35 -8.50 -22.93
N VAL A 79 -13.09 -7.78 -21.82
CA VAL A 79 -13.76 -8.03 -20.53
C VAL A 79 -15.00 -7.17 -20.39
N LYS A 80 -14.95 -5.91 -20.84
CA LYS A 80 -16.09 -4.98 -20.80
C LYS A 80 -17.25 -5.44 -21.69
N GLU A 81 -16.95 -5.91 -22.89
CA GLU A 81 -17.94 -6.39 -23.87
C GLU A 81 -18.69 -7.63 -23.39
N ARG A 82 -18.07 -8.46 -22.52
CA ARG A 82 -18.74 -9.60 -21.89
C ARG A 82 -19.74 -9.19 -20.80
N GLY A 83 -19.70 -7.95 -20.35
CA GLY A 83 -20.56 -7.45 -19.30
C GLY A 83 -20.20 -7.97 -17.91
N GLU A 84 -21.08 -7.66 -16.97
CA GLU A 84 -20.91 -8.09 -15.59
C GLU A 84 -21.12 -9.60 -15.48
N HIS A 85 -20.23 -10.26 -14.74
CA HIS A 85 -20.27 -11.68 -14.48
C HIS A 85 -20.40 -11.91 -12.97
N VAL A 86 -21.52 -12.52 -12.58
CA VAL A 86 -21.80 -12.92 -11.19
C VAL A 86 -21.47 -14.40 -11.04
N GLY A 87 -20.72 -14.75 -9.99
CA GLY A 87 -20.34 -16.13 -9.70
C GLY A 87 -20.19 -16.39 -8.21
N LEU A 88 -20.09 -17.68 -7.85
CA LEU A 88 -19.74 -18.12 -6.51
C LEU A 88 -18.25 -18.45 -6.47
N VAL A 89 -17.60 -18.17 -5.35
CA VAL A 89 -16.21 -18.51 -5.08
C VAL A 89 -16.05 -18.91 -3.62
N GLU A 90 -15.04 -19.73 -3.33
CA GLU A 90 -14.56 -19.97 -1.97
C GLU A 90 -13.97 -18.66 -1.40
N ASP A 91 -14.21 -18.41 -0.10
CA ASP A 91 -13.86 -17.12 0.51
C ASP A 91 -12.37 -16.99 0.85
N ASP A 92 -11.60 -18.07 0.73
CA ASP A 92 -10.16 -18.14 0.91
C ASP A 92 -9.42 -17.07 0.09
N PHE A 93 -9.83 -16.87 -1.16
CA PHE A 93 -9.10 -16.06 -2.14
C PHE A 93 -9.61 -14.65 -2.29
N ILE A 94 -10.58 -14.22 -1.48
CA ILE A 94 -11.13 -12.88 -1.56
C ILE A 94 -10.53 -12.01 -0.46
N SER A 95 -9.93 -10.89 -0.88
CA SER A 95 -9.30 -9.93 0.02
C SER A 95 -9.81 -8.51 -0.23
N PRO A 96 -9.93 -7.67 0.81
CA PRO A 96 -10.10 -6.24 0.63
C PRO A 96 -8.86 -5.65 -0.04
N LEU A 97 -9.08 -4.72 -0.95
CA LEU A 97 -8.05 -4.08 -1.77
C LEU A 97 -8.12 -2.55 -1.62
N ILE A 98 -6.96 -1.90 -1.55
CA ILE A 98 -6.86 -0.44 -1.64
C ILE A 98 -6.04 -0.04 -2.87
N SER A 99 -6.47 1.05 -3.50
CA SER A 99 -5.74 1.75 -4.55
C SER A 99 -5.45 3.18 -4.09
N GLY A 100 -4.66 3.94 -4.86
CA GLY A 100 -4.30 5.31 -4.48
C GLY A 100 -5.49 6.25 -4.19
N ARG A 101 -6.68 6.00 -4.77
CA ARG A 101 -7.89 6.80 -4.46
C ARG A 101 -8.55 6.48 -3.12
N ASN A 102 -8.26 5.31 -2.58
CA ASN A 102 -8.81 4.84 -1.31
C ASN A 102 -8.03 5.35 -0.10
N ILE A 103 -6.83 5.88 -0.34
CA ILE A 103 -5.89 6.32 0.69
C ILE A 103 -6.08 7.82 0.93
N ASP A 104 -6.27 8.20 2.17
CA ASP A 104 -6.12 9.56 2.64
C ASP A 104 -4.95 9.63 3.63
N ARG A 105 -4.59 10.83 4.06
CA ARG A 105 -3.59 10.99 5.11
C ARG A 105 -4.15 10.41 6.41
N TYR A 106 -3.44 9.44 6.99
CA TYR A 106 -3.83 8.73 8.22
C TYR A 106 -5.12 7.88 8.12
N GLY A 107 -5.57 7.50 6.93
CA GLY A 107 -6.76 6.65 6.86
C GLY A 107 -7.16 6.18 5.47
N LEU A 108 -8.21 5.37 5.44
CA LEU A 108 -8.83 4.86 4.22
C LEU A 108 -10.24 5.42 4.09
N ASN A 109 -10.56 6.06 2.95
CA ASN A 109 -11.90 6.60 2.69
C ASN A 109 -12.87 5.54 2.15
N SER A 110 -12.35 4.44 1.61
CA SER A 110 -13.13 3.35 1.02
C SER A 110 -12.25 2.12 0.79
N THR A 111 -12.85 0.99 0.45
CA THR A 111 -12.14 -0.23 0.04
C THR A 111 -12.77 -0.84 -1.21
N THR A 112 -11.97 -1.48 -2.05
CA THR A 112 -12.40 -2.38 -3.13
C THR A 112 -12.11 -3.83 -2.72
N TYR A 113 -12.31 -4.78 -3.63
CA TYR A 113 -12.11 -6.20 -3.37
C TYR A 113 -11.35 -6.83 -4.53
N ILE A 114 -10.58 -7.87 -4.25
CA ILE A 114 -9.80 -8.63 -5.24
C ILE A 114 -9.95 -10.12 -5.01
N ILE A 115 -10.03 -10.89 -6.11
CA ILE A 115 -9.78 -12.33 -6.08
C ILE A 115 -8.31 -12.62 -6.37
N MET A 116 -7.66 -13.32 -5.44
CA MET A 116 -6.22 -13.56 -5.43
C MET A 116 -5.96 -15.03 -5.06
N PRO A 117 -5.81 -15.93 -6.06
CA PRO A 117 -5.54 -17.36 -5.86
C PRO A 117 -4.08 -17.63 -5.44
N HIS A 118 -3.63 -16.98 -4.37
CA HIS A 118 -2.28 -17.05 -3.83
C HIS A 118 -2.34 -17.27 -2.32
N GLU A 119 -1.32 -17.89 -1.79
CA GLU A 119 -1.17 -18.22 -0.38
C GLU A 119 -0.06 -17.39 0.28
N ASN A 120 -0.18 -17.21 1.60
CA ASN A 120 0.84 -16.56 2.40
C ASN A 120 2.01 -17.53 2.66
N LYS A 121 2.85 -17.74 1.64
CA LYS A 121 4.06 -18.55 1.78
C LYS A 121 5.31 -17.84 1.24
N LYS A 122 6.46 -18.26 1.77
CA LYS A 122 7.78 -17.80 1.29
C LYS A 122 8.08 -18.43 -0.07
N GLY A 123 8.84 -17.71 -0.88
CA GLY A 123 9.28 -18.15 -2.21
C GLY A 123 8.65 -17.37 -3.35
N VAL A 124 9.15 -17.63 -4.56
CA VAL A 124 8.71 -16.96 -5.80
C VAL A 124 7.42 -17.54 -6.37
N GLN A 125 7.09 -18.79 -6.03
CA GLN A 125 5.88 -19.49 -6.45
C GLN A 125 4.90 -19.56 -5.29
N ASN A 126 4.00 -18.58 -5.16
CA ASN A 126 2.98 -18.52 -4.10
C ASN A 126 1.54 -18.59 -4.61
N GLU A 127 1.36 -18.83 -5.90
CA GLU A 127 0.10 -19.19 -6.52
C GLU A 127 -0.39 -20.58 -6.06
N ILE A 128 -1.70 -20.75 -6.00
CA ILE A 128 -2.32 -22.07 -5.93
C ILE A 128 -2.22 -22.72 -7.30
N THR A 129 -1.75 -23.96 -7.37
CA THR A 129 -1.61 -24.70 -8.64
C THR A 129 -2.97 -24.99 -9.27
N GLU A 130 -3.01 -25.18 -10.60
CA GLU A 130 -4.27 -25.41 -11.32
C GLU A 130 -4.99 -26.68 -10.83
N ASP A 131 -4.22 -27.72 -10.47
CA ASP A 131 -4.77 -28.98 -9.96
C ASP A 131 -5.42 -28.79 -8.58
N ILE A 132 -4.75 -28.10 -7.65
CA ILE A 132 -5.31 -27.81 -6.32
C ILE A 132 -6.55 -26.94 -6.46
N LEU A 133 -6.48 -25.88 -7.28
CA LEU A 133 -7.61 -24.96 -7.43
C LEU A 133 -8.82 -25.66 -8.06
N ARG A 134 -8.60 -26.52 -9.07
CA ARG A 134 -9.67 -27.25 -9.74
C ARG A 134 -10.38 -28.25 -8.82
N VAL A 135 -9.63 -28.96 -7.98
CA VAL A 135 -10.16 -30.04 -7.13
C VAL A 135 -10.70 -29.52 -5.80
N ASN A 136 -9.97 -28.62 -5.13
CA ASN A 136 -10.30 -28.20 -3.77
C ASN A 136 -11.11 -26.91 -3.72
N TYR A 137 -11.05 -26.10 -4.79
CA TYR A 137 -11.65 -24.76 -4.85
C TYR A 137 -12.39 -24.54 -6.17
N THR A 138 -13.26 -25.49 -6.50
CA THR A 138 -13.88 -25.62 -7.82
C THR A 138 -14.65 -24.37 -8.23
N ALA A 139 -15.34 -23.68 -7.32
CA ALA A 139 -16.11 -22.48 -7.68
C ALA A 139 -15.20 -21.32 -8.09
N THR A 140 -14.07 -21.14 -7.39
CA THR A 140 -13.01 -20.20 -7.77
C THR A 140 -12.40 -20.56 -9.12
N TYR A 141 -12.09 -21.84 -9.35
CA TYR A 141 -11.54 -22.29 -10.62
C TYR A 141 -12.52 -22.07 -11.78
N GLU A 142 -13.82 -22.33 -11.59
CA GLU A 142 -14.88 -22.08 -12.58
C GLU A 142 -14.96 -20.59 -12.95
N TRP A 143 -14.98 -19.70 -11.94
CA TRP A 143 -14.99 -18.25 -12.17
C TRP A 143 -13.77 -17.80 -12.97
N LEU A 144 -12.56 -18.27 -12.62
CA LEU A 144 -11.33 -17.90 -13.34
C LEU A 144 -11.34 -18.47 -14.76
N SER A 145 -11.83 -19.70 -14.91
CA SER A 145 -11.88 -20.41 -16.18
C SER A 145 -12.79 -19.72 -17.20
N TYR A 146 -13.87 -19.07 -16.75
CA TYR A 146 -14.71 -18.23 -17.60
C TYR A 146 -13.89 -17.16 -18.35
N PHE A 147 -12.86 -16.61 -17.71
CA PHE A 147 -11.95 -15.59 -18.27
C PHE A 147 -10.62 -16.16 -18.80
N LYS A 148 -10.41 -17.49 -18.83
CA LYS A 148 -9.12 -18.14 -19.11
C LYS A 148 -8.41 -17.62 -20.36
N LYS A 149 -9.14 -17.48 -21.48
CA LYS A 149 -8.57 -16.97 -22.74
C LYS A 149 -7.97 -15.56 -22.56
N VAL A 150 -8.76 -14.65 -21.97
CA VAL A 150 -8.34 -13.26 -21.75
C VAL A 150 -7.16 -13.20 -20.77
N LEU A 151 -7.20 -13.95 -19.68
CA LEU A 151 -6.12 -14.00 -18.70
C LEU A 151 -4.80 -14.51 -19.31
N LYS A 152 -4.85 -15.56 -20.15
CA LYS A 152 -3.68 -16.02 -20.90
C LYS A 152 -3.12 -14.95 -21.83
N GLU A 153 -4.00 -14.26 -22.57
CA GLU A 153 -3.59 -13.19 -23.49
C GLU A 153 -2.94 -12.00 -22.77
N THR A 154 -3.52 -11.54 -21.66
CA THR A 154 -2.96 -10.42 -20.90
C THR A 154 -1.62 -10.79 -20.27
N ARG A 155 -1.47 -12.03 -19.78
CA ARG A 155 -0.17 -12.53 -19.31
C ARG A 155 0.88 -12.53 -20.42
N LYS A 156 0.57 -13.04 -21.61
CA LYS A 156 1.50 -13.05 -22.76
C LYS A 156 1.97 -11.64 -23.16
N ARG A 157 1.07 -10.64 -23.12
CA ARG A 157 1.42 -9.23 -23.39
C ARG A 157 2.36 -8.64 -22.35
N ASN A 158 2.33 -9.15 -21.13
CA ASN A 158 3.22 -8.76 -20.03
C ASN A 158 4.42 -9.73 -19.96
N SER A 159 5.13 -9.90 -21.08
CA SER A 159 6.13 -10.94 -21.33
C SER A 159 7.23 -11.05 -20.26
N LYS A 160 7.58 -9.96 -19.57
CA LYS A 160 8.49 -9.98 -18.41
C LYS A 160 8.07 -10.97 -17.31
N PHE A 161 6.78 -11.28 -17.21
CA PHE A 161 6.18 -12.12 -16.17
C PHE A 161 5.57 -13.41 -16.74
N TYR A 162 5.79 -13.69 -18.03
CA TYR A 162 5.25 -14.86 -18.70
C TYR A 162 6.27 -16.00 -18.68
N THR A 163 5.99 -17.01 -17.87
CA THR A 163 6.50 -18.37 -18.06
C THR A 163 5.31 -19.32 -18.20
N ASP A 164 5.43 -20.31 -19.10
CA ASP A 164 4.39 -21.32 -19.34
C ASP A 164 4.14 -22.20 -18.09
N GLU A 165 5.09 -22.20 -17.14
CA GLU A 165 5.03 -22.97 -15.90
C GLU A 165 4.02 -22.42 -14.88
N ARG A 166 3.62 -21.14 -14.99
CA ARG A 166 2.71 -20.53 -14.01
C ARG A 166 1.24 -20.61 -14.46
N PRO A 167 0.28 -20.77 -13.53
CA PRO A 167 -1.15 -20.83 -13.85
C PRO A 167 -1.65 -19.60 -14.59
N PHE A 168 -2.68 -19.77 -15.42
CA PHE A 168 -3.21 -18.69 -16.27
C PHE A 168 -3.75 -17.49 -15.48
N TYR A 169 -4.05 -17.67 -14.19
CA TYR A 169 -4.56 -16.65 -13.26
C TYR A 169 -3.48 -16.05 -12.33
N PHE A 170 -2.21 -16.21 -12.69
CA PHE A 170 -1.09 -15.63 -11.94
C PHE A 170 -1.23 -14.10 -11.79
N LEU A 171 -0.91 -13.59 -10.60
CA LEU A 171 -0.84 -12.18 -10.25
C LEU A 171 0.57 -11.87 -9.75
N ASP A 172 1.13 -10.74 -10.18
CA ASP A 172 2.51 -10.38 -9.83
C ASP A 172 2.61 -9.50 -8.57
N ASN A 173 3.83 -9.35 -8.04
CA ASN A 173 4.14 -8.61 -6.81
C ASN A 173 3.46 -9.15 -5.55
N ILE A 174 3.27 -10.47 -5.46
CA ILE A 174 2.75 -11.13 -4.26
C ILE A 174 3.89 -11.84 -3.53
N GLY A 175 3.99 -11.66 -2.22
CA GLY A 175 4.88 -12.41 -1.34
C GLY A 175 4.36 -12.38 0.10
N THR A 176 5.14 -12.90 1.06
CA THR A 176 4.77 -12.81 2.48
C THR A 176 4.51 -11.38 2.94
N TYR A 177 5.23 -10.41 2.36
CA TYR A 177 5.04 -8.98 2.61
C TYR A 177 3.62 -8.49 2.24
N THR A 178 2.95 -9.12 1.26
CA THR A 178 1.57 -8.81 0.87
C THR A 178 0.58 -9.13 2.00
N PHE A 179 0.91 -10.10 2.85
CA PHE A 179 0.07 -10.57 3.95
C PHE A 179 0.54 -10.08 5.33
N ALA A 180 1.55 -9.20 5.39
CA ALA A 180 2.04 -8.65 6.65
C ALA A 180 0.91 -7.97 7.45
N PRO A 181 0.90 -8.08 8.79
CA PRO A 181 -0.19 -7.61 9.63
C PRO A 181 -0.33 -6.07 9.60
N TYR A 182 0.77 -5.36 9.36
CA TYR A 182 0.79 -3.92 9.18
C TYR A 182 1.52 -3.54 7.91
N LYS A 183 1.02 -2.49 7.24
CA LYS A 183 1.62 -1.92 6.05
C LYS A 183 1.52 -0.41 6.14
N VAL A 184 2.63 0.31 5.96
CA VAL A 184 2.57 1.75 5.72
C VAL A 184 2.45 1.95 4.23
N ALA A 185 1.27 2.34 3.76
CA ALA A 185 0.94 2.45 2.34
C ALA A 185 0.90 3.91 1.89
N TRP A 186 1.47 4.21 0.73
CA TRP A 186 1.43 5.52 0.09
C TRP A 186 1.09 5.42 -1.41
N LYS A 187 0.62 6.54 -1.96
CA LYS A 187 0.24 6.64 -3.37
C LYS A 187 1.50 6.68 -4.24
N GLU A 188 1.60 5.80 -5.26
CA GLU A 188 2.64 5.91 -6.30
C GLU A 188 2.48 7.24 -7.07
N GLN A 189 1.24 7.69 -7.25
CA GLN A 189 0.89 8.91 -7.97
C GLN A 189 -0.02 9.79 -7.12
N GLY A 190 0.40 11.02 -6.85
CA GLY A 190 -0.37 11.99 -6.07
C GLY A 190 0.27 13.37 -6.05
N LYS A 191 -0.51 14.41 -5.73
CA LYS A 191 0.03 15.77 -5.57
C LYS A 191 1.05 15.81 -4.43
N ASN A 192 0.64 15.34 -3.26
CA ASN A 192 1.46 15.37 -2.06
C ASN A 192 1.78 13.96 -1.57
N MET A 193 2.89 13.80 -0.86
CA MET A 193 3.15 12.56 -0.13
C MET A 193 2.02 12.33 0.88
N THR A 194 1.41 11.15 0.80
CA THR A 194 0.23 10.77 1.59
C THR A 194 0.36 9.31 1.96
N ALA A 195 0.56 9.04 3.24
CA ALA A 195 0.67 7.70 3.79
C ALA A 195 -0.41 7.41 4.83
N CYS A 196 -0.75 6.13 4.97
CA CYS A 196 -1.58 5.61 6.06
C CYS A 196 -1.09 4.23 6.49
N VAL A 197 -1.37 3.87 7.74
CA VAL A 197 -1.22 2.50 8.24
C VAL A 197 -2.42 1.69 7.81
N VAL A 198 -2.16 0.55 7.21
CA VAL A 198 -3.13 -0.40 6.68
C VAL A 198 -2.91 -1.73 7.37
N SER A 199 -4.00 -2.36 7.81
CA SER A 199 -3.97 -3.63 8.53
C SER A 199 -5.18 -4.48 8.13
N THR A 200 -5.65 -5.33 9.02
CA THR A 200 -6.82 -6.18 8.89
C THR A 200 -8.10 -5.33 8.75
N LYS A 201 -9.02 -5.74 7.86
CA LYS A 201 -10.34 -5.12 7.77
C LYS A 201 -11.18 -5.45 9.01
N TYR A 202 -11.79 -4.45 9.62
CA TYR A 202 -12.51 -4.58 10.90
C TYR A 202 -14.02 -4.83 10.76
N ASP A 203 -14.58 -4.65 9.57
CA ASP A 203 -16.02 -4.67 9.31
C ASP A 203 -16.40 -5.41 8.01
N GLY A 204 -17.71 -5.50 7.78
CA GLY A 204 -18.28 -6.07 6.56
C GLY A 204 -18.01 -7.57 6.40
N VAL A 205 -18.30 -8.07 5.20
CA VAL A 205 -18.23 -9.50 4.92
C VAL A 205 -16.81 -10.07 5.00
N LEU A 206 -15.77 -9.26 4.78
CA LEU A 206 -14.37 -9.68 4.84
C LEU A 206 -13.67 -9.26 6.16
N LYS A 207 -14.44 -9.03 7.23
CA LYS A 207 -13.87 -8.79 8.56
C LYS A 207 -12.82 -9.88 8.90
N GLY A 208 -11.65 -9.45 9.35
CA GLY A 208 -10.53 -10.34 9.69
C GLY A 208 -9.57 -10.64 8.54
N LYS A 209 -9.86 -10.21 7.30
CA LYS A 209 -8.94 -10.38 6.15
C LYS A 209 -7.96 -9.20 6.06
N GLN A 210 -6.72 -9.50 5.65
CA GLN A 210 -5.68 -8.48 5.41
C GLN A 210 -6.09 -7.57 4.24
N VAL A 211 -5.91 -6.25 4.41
CA VAL A 211 -6.08 -5.29 3.31
C VAL A 211 -4.84 -5.29 2.42
N ILE A 212 -5.09 -5.43 1.11
CA ILE A 212 -4.07 -5.64 0.09
C ILE A 212 -3.87 -4.37 -0.76
N PRO A 213 -2.63 -3.85 -0.88
CA PRO A 213 -2.32 -2.76 -1.80
C PRO A 213 -2.40 -3.20 -3.28
N ASP A 214 -2.98 -2.38 -4.15
CA ASP A 214 -2.95 -2.57 -5.61
C ASP A 214 -1.63 -2.09 -6.22
N SER A 215 -1.39 -2.38 -7.51
CA SER A 215 -0.14 -2.04 -8.18
C SER A 215 0.18 -0.54 -8.32
N LYS A 216 -0.74 0.35 -7.92
CA LYS A 216 -0.55 1.81 -7.84
C LYS A 216 -0.41 2.33 -6.41
N VAL A 217 -0.32 1.42 -5.46
CA VAL A 217 0.00 1.68 -4.06
C VAL A 217 1.34 1.03 -3.75
N LEU A 218 2.22 1.83 -3.17
CA LEU A 218 3.50 1.39 -2.65
C LEU A 218 3.37 1.24 -1.15
N PHE A 219 4.16 0.36 -0.55
CA PHE A 219 4.09 0.15 0.89
C PHE A 219 5.36 -0.43 1.49
N CYS A 220 5.52 -0.25 2.81
CA CYS A 220 6.46 -0.99 3.62
C CYS A 220 5.68 -2.00 4.48
N ALA A 221 6.07 -3.27 4.44
CA ALA A 221 5.47 -4.34 5.26
C ALA A 221 6.15 -4.41 6.63
N LEU A 222 5.35 -4.54 7.69
CA LEU A 222 5.80 -4.49 9.09
C LEU A 222 5.00 -5.49 9.94
N ASP A 223 5.65 -5.99 10.99
CA ASP A 223 5.04 -6.94 11.94
C ASP A 223 4.51 -6.26 13.20
N ASP A 224 5.01 -5.05 13.51
CA ASP A 224 4.71 -4.29 14.71
C ASP A 224 3.85 -3.05 14.41
N LYS A 225 2.83 -2.82 15.24
CA LYS A 225 1.86 -1.73 15.04
C LYS A 225 2.51 -0.37 15.30
N GLU A 226 3.27 -0.28 16.38
CA GLU A 226 3.91 0.93 16.84
C GLU A 226 4.98 1.38 15.84
N GLU A 227 5.77 0.46 15.30
CA GLU A 227 6.72 0.71 14.22
C GLU A 227 6.02 1.21 12.94
N ALA A 228 4.87 0.63 12.58
CA ALA A 228 4.09 1.09 11.43
C ALA A 228 3.59 2.52 11.62
N HIS A 229 3.08 2.84 12.80
CA HIS A 229 2.66 4.21 13.09
C HIS A 229 3.84 5.19 13.14
N TYR A 230 4.98 4.79 13.69
CA TYR A 230 6.23 5.57 13.68
C TYR A 230 6.63 5.93 12.25
N LEU A 231 6.78 4.92 11.37
CA LEU A 231 7.14 5.16 9.97
C LEU A 231 6.10 6.02 9.26
N CYS A 232 4.81 5.79 9.50
CA CYS A 232 3.73 6.58 8.92
C CYS A 232 3.72 8.05 9.39
N ALA A 233 4.16 8.33 10.63
CA ALA A 233 4.31 9.70 11.13
C ALA A 233 5.37 10.45 10.32
N ILE A 234 6.53 9.81 10.14
CA ILE A 234 7.69 10.38 9.45
C ILE A 234 7.36 10.62 7.98
N LEU A 235 6.78 9.65 7.28
CA LEU A 235 6.45 9.79 5.86
C LEU A 235 5.38 10.85 5.57
N ASN A 236 4.59 11.26 6.57
CA ASN A 236 3.60 12.33 6.46
C ASN A 236 4.08 13.67 7.03
N SER A 237 5.26 13.73 7.66
CA SER A 237 5.75 14.97 8.27
C SER A 237 6.19 15.97 7.20
N LYS A 238 5.89 17.26 7.41
CA LYS A 238 6.21 18.31 6.45
C LYS A 238 7.69 18.34 6.05
N PRO A 239 8.66 18.29 6.99
CA PRO A 239 10.08 18.28 6.62
C PRO A 239 10.44 17.14 5.65
N ILE A 240 9.87 15.95 5.87
CA ILE A 240 10.14 14.77 5.04
C ILE A 240 9.38 14.80 3.73
N THR A 241 8.13 15.27 3.72
CA THR A 241 7.40 15.45 2.46
C THR A 241 8.08 16.48 1.57
N ASP A 242 8.57 17.59 2.14
CA ASP A 242 9.31 18.63 1.41
C ASP A 242 10.63 18.06 0.84
N LEU A 243 11.35 17.23 1.61
CA LEU A 243 12.56 16.53 1.14
C LEU A 243 12.25 15.59 -0.03
N ILE A 244 11.22 14.73 0.10
CA ILE A 244 10.79 13.80 -0.96
C ILE A 244 10.43 14.58 -2.23
N GLU A 245 9.65 15.64 -2.08
CA GLU A 245 9.21 16.47 -3.20
C GLU A 245 10.37 17.22 -3.87
N GLY A 246 11.44 17.51 -3.14
CA GLY A 246 12.66 18.13 -3.66
C GLY A 246 13.42 17.27 -4.67
N TYR A 247 13.34 15.93 -4.60
CA TYR A 247 14.04 15.03 -5.53
C TYR A 247 13.13 14.19 -6.42
N THR A 248 11.83 14.08 -6.12
CA THR A 248 10.89 13.36 -6.99
C THR A 248 10.48 14.18 -8.21
N ILE A 249 10.38 13.53 -9.37
CA ILE A 249 9.99 14.19 -10.62
C ILE A 249 8.46 14.14 -10.76
N ASN A 250 7.84 15.31 -10.92
CA ASN A 250 6.40 15.48 -11.11
C ASN A 250 5.56 14.90 -9.95
N LEU A 251 4.62 13.98 -10.26
CA LEU A 251 3.65 13.41 -9.31
C LEU A 251 3.99 11.98 -8.91
N GLN A 252 5.12 11.44 -9.38
CA GLN A 252 5.47 10.02 -9.22
C GLN A 252 6.44 9.82 -8.06
N ARG A 253 6.09 8.90 -7.16
CA ARG A 253 6.92 8.50 -6.02
C ARG A 253 7.18 7.01 -6.15
N GLY A 254 8.43 6.59 -6.00
CA GLY A 254 8.83 5.19 -6.06
C GLY A 254 8.97 4.55 -4.68
N THR A 255 9.45 3.31 -4.67
CA THR A 255 9.81 2.59 -3.44
C THR A 255 11.13 3.09 -2.85
N ASP A 256 11.92 3.77 -3.68
CA ASP A 256 13.20 4.40 -3.40
C ASP A 256 13.11 5.54 -2.39
N ILE A 257 11.92 6.02 -2.03
CA ILE A 257 11.80 7.00 -0.94
C ILE A 257 12.42 6.50 0.38
N LEU A 258 12.39 5.18 0.61
CA LEU A 258 13.01 4.55 1.79
C LEU A 258 14.50 4.30 1.61
N GLU A 259 15.04 4.47 0.40
CA GLU A 259 16.46 4.40 0.07
C GLU A 259 17.12 5.80 0.09
N ASN A 260 16.30 6.86 -0.03
CA ASN A 260 16.75 8.26 -0.11
C ASN A 260 16.48 9.07 1.17
N VAL A 261 15.57 8.63 2.04
CA VAL A 261 15.30 9.26 3.34
C VAL A 261 15.84 8.37 4.47
N LYS A 262 16.78 8.90 5.26
CA LYS A 262 17.46 8.21 6.36
C LYS A 262 16.55 8.14 7.59
N ILE A 263 15.64 7.17 7.58
CA ILE A 263 14.76 6.90 8.71
C ILE A 263 15.42 5.90 9.67
N PRO A 264 15.72 6.26 10.94
CA PRO A 264 16.24 5.32 11.92
C PRO A 264 15.26 4.17 12.15
N LYS A 265 15.80 2.97 12.43
CA LYS A 265 14.96 1.83 12.83
C LYS A 265 14.20 2.19 14.11
N TYR A 266 12.93 1.83 14.16
CA TYR A 266 12.11 2.01 15.35
C TYR A 266 12.76 1.35 16.58
N ASP A 267 12.68 2.06 17.69
CA ASP A 267 13.14 1.60 19.00
C ASP A 267 12.10 2.04 20.02
N SER A 268 11.41 1.07 20.63
CA SER A 268 10.36 1.34 21.61
C SER A 268 10.86 1.99 22.89
N LYS A 269 12.17 1.93 23.17
CA LYS A 269 12.79 2.61 24.31
C LYS A 269 13.12 4.08 24.02
N ASN A 270 13.18 4.45 22.74
CA ASN A 270 13.39 5.83 22.35
C ASN A 270 12.08 6.62 22.48
N LYS A 271 12.07 7.61 23.39
CA LYS A 271 10.88 8.43 23.67
C LYS A 271 10.38 9.20 22.45
N LEU A 272 11.28 9.65 21.58
CA LEU A 272 10.93 10.35 20.35
C LEU A 272 10.21 9.42 19.38
N HIS A 273 10.73 8.20 19.19
CA HIS A 273 10.12 7.18 18.34
C HIS A 273 8.72 6.79 18.85
N ALA A 274 8.59 6.55 20.16
CA ALA A 274 7.31 6.26 20.80
C ALA A 274 6.30 7.42 20.65
N SER A 275 6.77 8.67 20.77
CA SER A 275 5.95 9.86 20.58
C SER A 275 5.41 9.97 19.14
N LEU A 276 6.27 9.82 18.13
CA LEU A 276 5.86 9.83 16.71
C LEU A 276 4.84 8.74 16.40
N SER A 277 5.07 7.53 16.92
CA SER A 277 4.14 6.42 16.81
C SER A 277 2.76 6.76 17.41
N SER A 278 2.72 7.23 18.66
CA SER A 278 1.47 7.60 19.34
C SER A 278 0.73 8.74 18.63
N LEU A 279 1.45 9.75 18.13
CA LEU A 279 0.86 10.85 17.38
C LEU A 279 0.20 10.36 16.09
N SER A 280 0.87 9.49 15.34
CA SER A 280 0.30 8.89 14.12
C SER A 280 -0.93 8.04 14.43
N GLU A 281 -0.90 7.20 15.47
CA GLU A 281 -2.08 6.43 15.89
C GLU A 281 -3.25 7.35 16.25
N ARG A 282 -2.99 8.41 17.01
CA ARG A 282 -4.01 9.40 17.35
C ARG A 282 -4.57 10.11 16.12
N ALA A 283 -3.74 10.40 15.12
CA ALA A 283 -4.19 10.99 13.86
C ALA A 283 -5.13 10.02 13.10
N HIS A 284 -4.84 8.72 13.09
CA HIS A 284 -5.73 7.71 12.49
C HIS A 284 -7.07 7.62 13.23
N ASN A 285 -7.05 7.66 14.56
CA ASN A 285 -8.29 7.68 15.35
C ASN A 285 -9.13 8.93 15.08
N LEU A 286 -8.49 10.10 14.96
CA LEU A 286 -9.18 11.35 14.62
C LEU A 286 -9.73 11.33 13.19
N TYR A 287 -9.05 10.69 12.24
CA TYR A 287 -9.56 10.50 10.88
C TYR A 287 -10.91 9.79 10.89
N LEU A 288 -11.02 8.69 11.65
CA LEU A 288 -12.28 7.96 11.81
C LEU A 288 -13.40 8.80 12.48
N GLN A 289 -13.03 9.84 13.22
CA GLN A 289 -13.94 10.76 13.90
C GLN A 289 -14.22 12.06 13.10
N GLY A 290 -13.89 12.09 11.80
CA GLY A 290 -14.15 13.24 10.93
C GLY A 290 -13.03 14.27 10.83
N GLY A 291 -11.87 14.04 11.46
CA GLY A 291 -10.62 14.71 11.13
C GLY A 291 -10.34 16.06 11.79
N ASN A 292 -11.26 16.63 12.58
CA ASN A 292 -11.14 17.98 13.17
C ASN A 292 -9.85 18.24 13.96
N GLY A 293 -9.26 17.22 14.59
CA GLY A 293 -8.03 17.35 15.39
C GLY A 293 -6.73 17.07 14.63
N ILE A 294 -6.79 16.62 13.38
CA ILE A 294 -5.60 16.19 12.62
C ILE A 294 -4.58 17.33 12.45
N PRO A 295 -4.96 18.59 12.13
CA PRO A 295 -3.98 19.67 11.94
C PRO A 295 -3.10 19.92 13.17
N VAL A 296 -3.67 19.81 14.38
CA VAL A 296 -2.91 19.96 15.63
C VAL A 296 -1.92 18.82 15.82
N ILE A 297 -2.32 17.59 15.51
CA ILE A 297 -1.44 16.42 15.59
C ILE A 297 -0.36 16.50 14.51
N GLN A 298 -0.70 16.96 13.31
CA GLN A 298 0.25 17.15 12.22
C GLN A 298 1.36 18.12 12.62
N ASN A 299 1.03 19.29 13.19
CA ASN A 299 2.04 20.24 13.66
C ASN A 299 2.96 19.62 14.73
N LYS A 300 2.42 18.76 15.61
CA LYS A 300 3.25 18.04 16.58
C LYS A 300 4.19 17.03 15.92
N ILE A 301 3.71 16.28 14.93
CA ILE A 301 4.53 15.35 14.15
C ILE A 301 5.64 16.13 13.41
N ASP A 302 5.30 17.24 12.77
CA ASP A 302 6.22 18.07 11.99
C ASP A 302 7.37 18.62 12.85
N ASN A 303 7.11 18.97 14.11
CA ASN A 303 8.14 19.40 15.04
C ASN A 303 8.90 18.23 15.65
N THR A 304 8.22 17.14 16.02
CA THR A 304 8.84 15.99 16.69
C THR A 304 9.81 15.26 15.75
N VAL A 305 9.52 15.21 14.45
CA VAL A 305 10.38 14.51 13.47
C VAL A 305 11.75 15.15 13.34
N LEU A 306 11.89 16.46 13.64
CA LEU A 306 13.15 17.18 13.52
C LEU A 306 14.20 16.70 14.53
N GLY A 307 13.79 16.06 15.62
CA GLY A 307 14.72 15.49 16.61
C GLY A 307 15.23 14.08 16.28
N LEU A 308 15.00 13.59 15.04
CA LEU A 308 15.56 12.30 14.58
C LEU A 308 17.01 12.41 14.10
N TRP A 309 17.44 13.63 13.77
CA TRP A 309 18.77 14.00 13.32
C TRP A 309 19.19 15.23 14.14
#